data_AF-A0A8I1PSE3-F1
#
_entry.id   AF-A0A8I1PSE3-F1
#
_cell.length_a   1.000
_cell.length_b   1.000
_cell.length_c   1.000
_cell.angle_alpha   90.00
_cell.angle_beta   90.00
_cell.angle_gamma   90.00
#
_symmetry.space_group_name_H-M   'P 1'
#
loop_
_entity.id
_entity.type
_entity.pdbx_description
1 polymer ?
#
loop_
_entity_poly.entity_id
_entity_poly.type
_entity_poly.pdbx_seq_one_letter_code
_entity_poly.pdbx_strand_id
1 'polypeptide(L)'
;MRLTVRLFHRRNPMNKSVIDFILLAGFAGLFGIASVGHAQEDHEKKAERLLKKAIESGREGSATAVVRHTEAAREQLIQQNREHPYTHPSLHIYGENPKAEYDDALFEEMALAISEARKGNARAGGEAASRAYLHLKQKEQAK
;
A
#
# COMPACT_ATOMS: atom_id res chain seq x y z
N MET A 1 27.25 52.70 38.93
CA MET A 1 28.64 52.81 38.41
C MET A 1 29.29 51.42 38.42
N ARG A 2 29.89 51.03 37.28
CA ARG A 2 30.92 49.98 37.04
C ARG A 2 30.54 48.51 37.34
N LEU A 3 30.25 47.74 36.29
CA LEU A 3 31.12 46.75 35.60
C LEU A 3 31.39 45.50 36.47
N THR A 4 31.16 44.26 36.01
CA THR A 4 32.13 43.52 35.19
C THR A 4 31.50 42.26 34.56
N VAL A 5 32.03 41.92 33.38
CA VAL A 5 31.69 40.90 32.38
C VAL A 5 32.34 39.52 32.67
N ARG A 6 31.72 38.40 32.24
CA ARG A 6 32.29 37.20 31.53
C ARG A 6 31.42 35.96 31.79
N LEU A 7 30.73 35.40 30.79
CA LEU A 7 31.17 34.31 29.88
C LEU A 7 31.95 33.17 30.58
N PHE A 8 31.39 31.96 30.67
CA PHE A 8 31.85 30.75 29.95
C PHE A 8 31.06 29.46 30.35
N HIS A 9 30.40 28.85 29.36
CA HIS A 9 30.38 27.43 28.99
C HIS A 9 30.25 26.24 30.00
N ARG A 10 29.49 25.25 29.51
CA ARG A 10 29.43 23.80 29.81
C ARG A 10 28.66 23.36 31.07
N ARG A 11 27.60 22.58 30.85
CA ARG A 11 27.66 21.10 30.78
C ARG A 11 26.29 20.55 30.37
N ASN A 12 26.27 19.80 29.28
CA ASN A 12 25.25 18.77 29.05
C ASN A 12 25.70 17.50 29.81
N PRO A 13 24.79 16.82 30.51
CA PRO A 13 24.78 15.37 30.41
C PRO A 13 23.37 14.82 30.15
N MET A 14 23.38 13.74 29.40
CA MET A 14 22.37 13.23 28.50
C MET A 14 21.96 11.84 28.99
N ASN A 15 20.83 11.65 29.69
CA ASN A 15 20.21 10.31 29.90
C ASN A 15 19.17 10.28 31.05
N LYS A 16 17.90 10.03 30.71
CA LYS A 16 17.07 8.96 31.32
C LYS A 16 15.74 8.82 30.58
N SER A 17 15.65 7.70 29.87
CA SER A 17 14.47 7.00 29.39
C SER A 17 13.21 7.18 30.24
N VAL A 18 12.17 7.77 29.65
CA VAL A 18 10.77 7.34 29.82
C VAL A 18 10.04 7.57 28.48
N ILE A 19 10.43 6.78 27.49
CA ILE A 19 9.48 6.29 26.50
C ILE A 19 8.55 5.41 27.33
N ASP A 20 7.38 5.92 27.70
CA ASP A 20 6.25 5.04 27.98
C ASP A 20 4.93 5.80 28.12
N PHE A 21 3.92 5.22 27.45
CA PHE A 21 2.49 5.48 27.51
C PHE A 21 1.92 6.68 26.74
N ILE A 22 1.79 6.43 25.44
CA ILE A 22 0.51 6.44 24.72
C ILE A 22 -0.67 6.36 25.70
N LEU A 23 -1.43 7.44 25.84
CA LEU A 23 -2.85 7.37 26.15
C LEU A 23 -3.54 8.68 25.81
N LEU A 24 -4.34 8.59 24.75
CA LEU A 24 -5.69 9.12 24.63
C LEU A 24 -5.91 10.05 23.43
N ALA A 25 -6.65 9.47 22.49
CA ALA A 25 -7.13 10.01 21.24
C ALA A 25 -8.01 11.26 21.42
N GLY A 26 -7.99 12.12 20.40
CA GLY A 26 -8.91 13.23 20.24
C GLY A 26 -8.83 13.79 18.82
N PHE A 27 -9.47 13.08 17.88
CA PHE A 27 -9.72 13.49 16.50
C PHE A 27 -10.39 14.87 16.44
N ALA A 28 -9.80 15.81 15.69
CA ALA A 28 -10.53 16.92 15.07
C ALA A 28 -9.77 17.34 13.81
N GLY A 29 -10.35 17.01 12.65
CA GLY A 29 -9.83 17.41 11.35
C GLY A 29 -10.00 18.90 11.12
N LEU A 30 -9.01 19.48 10.44
CA LEU A 30 -9.22 20.66 9.61
C LEU A 30 -8.37 20.52 8.34
N PHE A 31 -9.08 20.21 7.26
CA PHE A 31 -8.62 20.31 5.88
C PHE A 31 -8.18 21.74 5.55
N GLY A 32 -7.12 21.89 4.76
CA GLY A 32 -6.57 23.21 4.42
C GLY A 32 -5.55 23.24 3.28
N ILE A 33 -5.92 22.68 2.12
CA ILE A 33 -5.56 23.15 0.77
C ILE A 33 -4.07 23.24 0.39
N ALA A 34 -3.61 22.20 -0.32
CA ALA A 34 -2.76 22.38 -1.49
C ALA A 34 -3.24 21.41 -2.58
N SER A 35 -4.28 21.83 -3.30
CA SER A 35 -4.70 21.21 -4.56
C SER A 35 -3.64 21.48 -5.63
N VAL A 36 -2.51 20.79 -5.51
CA VAL A 36 -1.59 20.53 -6.62
C VAL A 36 -2.34 19.58 -7.55
N GLY A 37 -2.57 20.01 -8.79
CA GLY A 37 -3.23 19.25 -9.84
C GLY A 37 -2.55 17.91 -10.12
N HIS A 38 -2.78 16.93 -9.24
CA HIS A 38 -2.52 15.54 -9.51
C HIS A 38 -3.64 15.11 -10.44
N ALA A 39 -3.28 14.87 -11.70
CA ALA A 39 -4.10 14.07 -12.60
C ALA A 39 -4.69 12.93 -11.79
N GLN A 40 -6.03 12.82 -11.78
CA GLN A 40 -6.75 11.76 -11.08
C GLN A 40 -6.28 10.44 -11.68
N GLU A 41 -5.22 9.88 -11.11
CA GLU A 41 -4.62 8.66 -11.61
C GLU A 41 -5.61 7.54 -11.38
N ASP A 42 -5.94 6.87 -12.48
CA ASP A 42 -6.71 5.64 -12.54
C ASP A 42 -6.28 4.68 -11.43
N HIS A 43 -7.28 4.18 -10.69
CA HIS A 43 -7.08 3.21 -9.61
C HIS A 43 -6.33 1.98 -10.10
N GLU A 44 -6.55 1.57 -11.34
CA GLU A 44 -5.91 0.42 -11.97
C GLU A 44 -4.40 0.67 -12.16
N LYS A 45 -4.02 1.87 -12.63
CA LYS A 45 -2.60 2.29 -12.76
C LYS A 45 -1.91 2.44 -11.41
N LYS A 46 -2.64 2.88 -10.36
CA LYS A 46 -2.12 2.91 -8.99
C LYS A 46 -1.85 1.51 -8.46
N ALA A 47 -2.80 0.60 -8.65
CA ALA A 47 -2.64 -0.81 -8.28
C ALA A 47 -1.44 -1.44 -9.00
N GLU A 48 -1.28 -1.16 -10.30
CA GLU A 48 -0.14 -1.63 -11.09
C GLU A 48 1.20 -1.20 -10.48
N ARG A 49 1.36 0.09 -10.16
CA ARG A 49 2.59 0.61 -9.54
C ARG A 49 2.84 0.00 -8.15
N LEU A 50 1.79 -0.23 -7.38
CA LEU A 50 1.89 -0.84 -6.06
C LEU A 50 2.33 -2.30 -6.16
N LEU A 51 1.79 -3.08 -7.11
CA LEU A 51 2.25 -4.45 -7.37
C LEU A 51 3.71 -4.48 -7.83
N LYS A 52 4.14 -3.55 -8.69
CA LYS A 52 5.57 -3.41 -9.07
C LYS A 52 6.48 -3.16 -7.86
N LYS A 53 6.04 -2.30 -6.93
CA LYS A 53 6.78 -2.08 -5.67
C LYS A 53 6.80 -3.31 -4.78
N ALA A 54 5.70 -4.07 -4.70
CA ALA A 54 5.66 -5.33 -3.96
C ALA A 54 6.63 -6.38 -4.52
N ILE A 55 6.72 -6.50 -5.86
CA ILE A 55 7.68 -7.39 -6.52
C ILE A 55 9.11 -7.01 -6.16
N GLU A 56 9.44 -5.71 -6.25
CA GLU A 56 10.79 -5.22 -5.92
C GLU A 56 11.11 -5.44 -4.44
N SER A 57 10.18 -5.14 -3.54
CA SER A 57 10.33 -5.43 -2.11
C SER A 57 10.54 -6.92 -1.82
N GLY A 58 9.91 -7.81 -2.60
CA GLY A 58 10.13 -9.25 -2.50
C GLY A 58 11.53 -9.67 -2.92
N ARG A 59 12.11 -8.99 -3.93
CA ARG A 59 13.51 -9.19 -4.36
C ARG A 59 14.51 -8.65 -3.34
N GLU A 60 14.19 -7.52 -2.72
CA GLU A 60 14.96 -6.91 -1.63
C GLU A 60 14.85 -7.68 -0.30
N GLY A 61 13.95 -8.67 -0.21
CA GLY A 61 13.76 -9.48 1.00
C GLY A 61 12.86 -8.84 2.06
N SER A 62 12.16 -7.75 1.74
CA SER A 62 11.30 -7.03 2.67
C SER A 62 9.85 -7.54 2.66
N ALA A 63 9.58 -8.57 3.47
CA ALA A 63 8.25 -9.17 3.58
C ALA A 63 7.18 -8.15 4.05
N THR A 64 7.51 -7.28 5.00
CA THR A 64 6.60 -6.22 5.47
C THR A 64 6.21 -5.25 4.35
N ALA A 65 7.17 -4.91 3.47
CA ALA A 65 6.88 -4.03 2.34
C ALA A 65 6.05 -4.75 1.26
N VAL A 66 6.27 -6.05 1.03
CA VAL A 66 5.39 -6.87 0.17
C VAL A 66 3.95 -6.82 0.67
N VAL A 67 3.70 -7.06 1.96
CA VAL A 67 2.35 -6.96 2.56
C VAL A 67 1.75 -5.59 2.31
N ARG A 68 2.46 -4.53 2.73
CA ARG A 68 1.96 -3.15 2.65
C ARG A 68 1.61 -2.74 1.22
N HIS A 69 2.49 -3.03 0.26
CA HIS A 69 2.27 -2.64 -1.13
C HIS A 69 1.15 -3.47 -1.78
N THR A 70 1.04 -4.75 -1.45
CA THR A 70 -0.03 -5.62 -1.97
C THR A 70 -1.39 -5.26 -1.39
N GLU A 71 -1.48 -4.96 -0.09
CA GLU A 71 -2.73 -4.51 0.55
C GLU A 71 -3.21 -3.17 -0.04
N ALA A 72 -2.29 -2.22 -0.25
CA ALA A 72 -2.63 -0.97 -0.90
C ALA A 72 -3.11 -1.16 -2.35
N ALA A 73 -2.50 -2.08 -3.11
CA ALA A 73 -2.94 -2.40 -4.48
C ALA A 73 -4.37 -2.98 -4.46
N ARG A 74 -4.64 -3.89 -3.52
CA ARG A 74 -5.96 -4.48 -3.32
C ARG A 74 -7.03 -3.42 -3.03
N GLU A 75 -6.72 -2.46 -2.17
CA GLU A 75 -7.65 -1.37 -1.83
C GLU A 75 -7.99 -0.49 -3.04
N GLN A 76 -6.99 -0.17 -3.88
CA GLN A 76 -7.23 0.60 -5.11
C GLN A 76 -8.19 -0.12 -6.06
N LEU A 77 -8.01 -1.44 -6.26
CA LEU A 77 -8.88 -2.23 -7.14
C LEU A 77 -10.30 -2.37 -6.59
N ILE A 78 -10.45 -2.51 -5.27
CA ILE A 78 -11.78 -2.50 -4.63
C ILE A 78 -12.46 -1.15 -4.83
N GLN A 79 -11.72 -0.05 -4.67
CA GLN A 79 -12.26 1.29 -4.88
C GLN A 79 -12.69 1.50 -6.33
N GLN A 80 -11.88 1.03 -7.29
CA GLN A 80 -12.25 1.04 -8.70
C GLN A 80 -13.55 0.28 -8.99
N ASN A 81 -13.71 -0.92 -8.43
CA ASN A 81 -14.94 -1.70 -8.60
C ASN A 81 -16.17 -1.05 -7.93
N ARG A 82 -15.98 -0.24 -6.88
CA ARG A 82 -17.07 0.56 -6.29
C ARG A 82 -17.49 1.72 -7.19
N GLU A 83 -16.52 2.37 -7.84
CA GLU A 83 -16.74 3.50 -8.75
C GLU A 83 -17.26 3.06 -10.12
N HIS A 84 -16.86 1.86 -10.55
CA HIS A 84 -17.26 1.24 -11.81
C HIS A 84 -17.72 -0.20 -11.58
N PRO A 85 -18.88 -0.43 -10.95
CA PRO A 85 -19.39 -1.76 -10.70
C PRO A 85 -19.65 -2.50 -12.02
N TYR A 86 -19.40 -3.81 -12.05
CA TYR A 86 -19.84 -4.64 -13.15
C TYR A 86 -21.35 -4.52 -13.34
N THR A 87 -21.79 -3.91 -14.43
CA THR A 87 -23.21 -3.74 -14.75
C THR A 87 -23.78 -4.99 -15.42
N HIS A 88 -23.69 -6.20 -14.84
CA HIS A 88 -24.54 -7.31 -15.28
C HIS A 88 -24.87 -8.26 -14.12
N PRO A 89 -26.15 -8.55 -13.85
CA PRO A 89 -26.54 -9.68 -13.02
C PRO A 89 -26.49 -10.93 -13.88
N SER A 90 -25.53 -11.83 -13.66
CA SER A 90 -25.57 -13.11 -14.37
C SER A 90 -24.94 -14.22 -13.54
N LEU A 91 -25.72 -15.30 -13.35
CA LEU A 91 -25.19 -16.60 -12.95
C LEU A 91 -23.99 -16.92 -13.84
N HIS A 92 -22.80 -17.04 -13.25
CA HIS A 92 -21.57 -17.21 -14.02
C HIS A 92 -21.45 -18.64 -14.57
N ILE A 93 -21.41 -18.74 -15.91
CA ILE A 93 -20.83 -19.88 -16.64
C ILE A 93 -19.38 -19.49 -16.99
N TYR A 94 -18.43 -20.40 -16.78
CA TYR A 94 -17.00 -20.18 -17.06
C TYR A 94 -16.78 -19.74 -18.52
N GLY A 95 -16.13 -18.60 -18.74
CA GLY A 95 -15.81 -18.01 -20.04
C GLY A 95 -16.73 -16.87 -20.51
N GLU A 96 -17.81 -16.54 -19.79
CA GLU A 96 -18.76 -15.48 -20.22
C GLU A 96 -18.35 -14.06 -19.78
N ASN A 97 -17.54 -13.91 -18.73
CA ASN A 97 -17.06 -12.61 -18.26
C ASN A 97 -15.57 -12.64 -17.92
N PRO A 98 -14.69 -12.51 -18.93
CA PRO A 98 -13.24 -12.64 -18.73
C PRO A 98 -12.69 -11.62 -17.72
N LYS A 99 -13.29 -10.43 -17.60
CA LYS A 99 -12.83 -9.41 -16.63
C LYS A 99 -13.07 -9.80 -15.17
N ALA A 100 -14.18 -10.46 -14.88
CA ALA A 100 -14.49 -10.95 -13.54
C ALA A 100 -13.56 -12.11 -13.14
N GLU A 101 -13.27 -13.03 -14.07
CA GLU A 101 -12.34 -14.14 -13.83
C GLU A 101 -10.91 -13.67 -13.58
N TYR A 102 -10.44 -12.67 -14.33
CA TYR A 102 -9.14 -12.05 -14.07
C TYR A 102 -9.09 -11.32 -12.74
N ASP A 103 -10.21 -10.72 -12.27
CA ASP A 103 -10.29 -10.13 -10.94
C ASP A 103 -10.18 -11.18 -9.83
N ASP A 104 -10.88 -12.30 -9.94
CA ASP A 104 -10.80 -13.39 -8.96
C ASP A 104 -9.36 -13.92 -8.84
N ALA A 105 -8.75 -14.29 -9.97
CA ALA A 105 -7.36 -14.75 -10.00
C ALA A 105 -6.37 -13.69 -9.48
N LEU A 106 -6.59 -12.42 -9.82
CA LEU A 106 -5.81 -11.29 -9.30
C LEU A 106 -5.92 -11.18 -7.78
N PHE A 107 -7.13 -11.24 -7.22
CA PHE A 107 -7.34 -11.16 -5.77
C PHE A 107 -6.79 -12.38 -5.01
N GLU A 108 -6.88 -13.58 -5.59
CA GLU A 108 -6.29 -14.79 -5.03
C GLU A 108 -4.76 -14.70 -4.95
N GLU A 109 -4.10 -14.28 -6.03
CA GLU A 109 -2.65 -14.13 -6.05
C GLU A 109 -2.16 -13.02 -5.12
N MET A 110 -2.91 -11.92 -4.98
CA MET A 110 -2.62 -10.89 -3.97
C MET A 110 -2.78 -11.43 -2.55
N ALA A 111 -3.81 -12.24 -2.28
CA ALA A 111 -4.00 -12.86 -0.98
C ALA A 111 -2.86 -13.85 -0.65
N LEU A 112 -2.41 -14.61 -1.65
CA LEU A 112 -1.27 -15.51 -1.53
C LEU A 112 0.03 -14.73 -1.26
N ALA A 113 0.26 -13.63 -1.97
CA ALA A 113 1.42 -12.75 -1.77
C ALA A 113 1.48 -12.22 -0.33
N ILE A 114 0.34 -11.75 0.20
CA ILE A 114 0.22 -11.29 1.58
C ILE A 114 0.45 -12.45 2.55
N SER A 115 -0.15 -13.63 2.31
CA SER A 115 -0.02 -14.81 3.16
C SER A 115 1.45 -15.26 3.28
N GLU A 116 2.14 -15.42 2.16
CA GLU A 116 3.56 -15.81 2.13
C GLU A 116 4.45 -14.75 2.79
N ALA A 117 4.23 -13.47 2.50
CA ALA A 117 4.98 -12.41 3.14
C ALA A 117 4.72 -12.34 4.66
N ARG A 118 3.50 -12.59 5.14
CA ARG A 118 3.19 -12.67 6.58
C ARG A 118 3.88 -13.86 7.27
N LYS A 119 4.18 -14.93 6.55
CA LYS A 119 5.02 -16.05 7.04
C LYS A 119 6.52 -15.72 7.04
N GLY A 120 6.91 -14.52 6.58
CA GLY A 120 8.31 -14.09 6.44
C GLY A 120 8.94 -14.43 5.08
N ASN A 121 8.19 -15.08 4.18
CA ASN A 121 8.69 -15.49 2.87
C ASN A 121 8.59 -14.34 1.86
N ALA A 122 9.48 -13.34 1.97
CA ALA A 122 9.48 -12.17 1.10
C ALA A 122 9.55 -12.52 -0.39
N ARG A 123 10.39 -13.51 -0.74
CA ARG A 123 10.59 -13.93 -2.13
C ARG A 123 9.34 -14.56 -2.74
N ALA A 124 8.73 -15.52 -2.04
CA ALA A 124 7.49 -16.15 -2.47
C ALA A 124 6.34 -15.13 -2.53
N GLY A 125 6.29 -14.18 -1.59
CA GLY A 125 5.36 -13.06 -1.62
C GLY A 125 5.54 -12.17 -2.86
N GLY A 126 6.78 -11.84 -3.22
CA GLY A 126 7.09 -11.08 -4.45
C GLY A 126 6.75 -11.83 -5.74
N GLU A 127 6.96 -13.16 -5.78
CA GLU A 127 6.59 -14.00 -6.92
C GLU A 127 5.07 -14.07 -7.11
N ALA A 128 4.31 -14.23 -6.03
CA ALA A 128 2.84 -14.15 -6.07
C ALA A 128 2.35 -12.75 -6.48
N ALA A 129 2.99 -11.68 -5.98
CA ALA A 129 2.70 -10.32 -6.44
C ALA A 129 3.00 -10.13 -7.94
N SER A 130 3.99 -10.84 -8.48
CA SER A 130 4.27 -10.86 -9.92
C SER A 130 3.18 -11.56 -10.72
N ARG A 131 2.61 -12.66 -10.21
CA ARG A 131 1.46 -13.33 -10.86
C ARG A 131 0.21 -12.47 -10.82
N ALA A 132 -0.08 -11.83 -9.69
CA ALA A 132 -1.12 -10.81 -9.58
C ALA A 132 -0.94 -9.69 -10.63
N TYR A 133 0.28 -9.15 -10.78
CA TYR A 133 0.57 -8.14 -11.79
C TYR A 133 0.25 -8.62 -13.23
N LEU A 134 0.53 -9.89 -13.54
CA LEU A 134 0.20 -10.45 -14.86
C LEU A 134 -1.31 -10.52 -15.09
N HIS A 135 -2.09 -10.97 -14.10
CA HIS A 135 -3.55 -11.00 -14.19
C HIS A 135 -4.15 -9.60 -14.37
N LEU A 136 -3.62 -8.59 -13.67
CA LEU A 136 -4.04 -7.20 -13.87
C LEU A 136 -3.80 -6.74 -15.33
N LYS A 137 -2.66 -7.10 -15.91
CA LYS A 137 -2.36 -6.77 -17.31
C LYS A 137 -3.22 -7.55 -18.31
N GLN A 138 -3.57 -8.79 -18.00
CA GLN A 138 -4.48 -9.58 -18.82
C GLN A 138 -5.91 -9.02 -18.79
N LYS A 139 -6.37 -8.55 -17.62
CA LYS A 139 -7.65 -7.85 -17.46
C LYS A 139 -7.73 -6.59 -18.34
N GLU A 140 -6.68 -5.77 -18.36
CA GLU A 140 -6.61 -4.57 -19.21
C GLU A 140 -6.71 -4.92 -20.72
N GLN A 141 -6.22 -6.09 -21.11
CA GLN A 141 -6.19 -6.55 -22.51
C GLN A 141 -7.45 -7.33 -22.93
N ALA A 142 -8.21 -7.85 -21.96
CA ALA A 142 -9.46 -8.55 -22.22
C ALA A 142 -10.54 -7.57 -22.68
N LYS A 143 -11.03 -7.76 -23.91
CA LYS A 143 -12.12 -6.97 -24.50
C LYS A 143 -13.45 -7.32 -23.87
#